data_AF-A0A562QVY4-F1
#
_entry.id   AF-A0A562QVY4-F1
#
_cell.length_a   1.000
_cell.length_b   1.000
_cell.length_c   1.000
_cell.angle_alpha   90.00
_cell.angle_beta   90.00
_cell.angle_gamma   90.00
#
_symmetry.space_group_name_H-M   'P 1'
#
loop_
_entity.id
_entity.type
_entity.pdbx_description
1 polymer ?
#
loop_
_entity_poly.entity_id
_entity_poly.type
_entity_poly.pdbx_seq_one_letter_code
_entity_poly.pdbx_strand_id
1 'polypeptide(L)'
;MFKEGSPIAYDAPAELKKWPSLKGERQKDRGPPYLVYNGTLADCVRELMDKPIKGISLYDIMTKPQAAFDQTVLSPGDAAEIAMRKDFPKA
;
A
#
# COMPACT_ATOMS: atom_id res chain seq x y z
N MET A 1 13.09 5.67 2.69
CA MET A 1 11.88 4.89 2.35
C MET A 1 11.50 5.10 0.89
N PHE A 2 11.56 6.33 0.38
CA PHE A 2 11.54 6.61 -1.07
C PHE A 2 12.85 7.23 -1.56
N LYS A 3 13.31 6.85 -2.75
CA LYS A 3 14.34 7.59 -3.45
C LYS A 3 13.70 8.73 -4.22
N GLU A 4 13.83 9.93 -3.69
CA GLU A 4 13.29 11.16 -4.29
C GLU A 4 13.75 11.28 -5.76
N GLY A 5 12.81 11.55 -6.66
CA GLY A 5 13.07 11.64 -8.10
C GLY A 5 13.20 10.30 -8.86
N SER A 6 13.12 9.14 -8.18
CA SER A 6 13.11 7.84 -8.88
C SER A 6 11.73 7.55 -9.50
N PRO A 7 11.68 7.07 -10.76
CA PRO A 7 10.42 6.69 -11.40
C PRO A 7 9.80 5.49 -10.67
N ILE A 8 8.48 5.52 -10.50
CA ILE A 8 7.69 4.40 -9.96
C ILE A 8 6.96 3.73 -11.12
N ALA A 9 7.02 2.40 -11.17
CA ALA A 9 6.19 1.59 -12.05
C ALA A 9 4.82 1.40 -11.37
N TYR A 10 3.87 2.26 -11.71
CA TYR A 10 2.52 2.27 -11.13
C TYR A 10 1.64 1.11 -11.60
N ASP A 11 1.92 0.57 -12.78
CA ASP A 11 1.29 -0.59 -13.39
C ASP A 11 1.87 -1.93 -12.88
N ALA A 12 2.92 -1.88 -12.05
CA ALA A 12 3.50 -3.07 -11.47
C ALA A 12 2.46 -3.84 -10.63
N PRO A 13 2.45 -5.19 -10.70
CA PRO A 13 1.57 -6.00 -9.86
C PRO A 13 1.77 -5.73 -8.37
N ALA A 14 0.66 -5.57 -7.66
CA ALA A 14 0.62 -5.35 -6.23
C ALA A 14 -0.65 -5.95 -5.59
N GLU A 15 -0.59 -6.15 -4.29
CA GLU A 15 -1.66 -6.68 -3.47
C GLU A 15 -1.92 -5.76 -2.28
N LEU A 16 -3.16 -5.33 -2.09
CA LEU A 16 -3.59 -4.71 -0.83
C LEU A 16 -3.94 -5.83 0.15
N LYS A 17 -3.29 -5.85 1.30
CA LYS A 17 -3.58 -6.82 2.37
C LYS A 17 -3.99 -6.13 3.65
N LYS A 18 -4.76 -6.85 4.46
CA LYS A 18 -5.24 -6.39 5.77
C LYS A 18 -4.81 -7.34 6.87
N TRP A 19 -4.29 -6.80 7.96
CA TRP A 19 -3.96 -7.57 9.14
C TRP A 19 -5.21 -8.02 9.89
N PRO A 20 -5.22 -9.24 10.46
CA PRO A 20 -6.14 -9.59 11.53
C PRO A 20 -6.08 -8.50 12.61
N SER A 21 -7.24 -8.11 13.16
CA SER A 21 -7.30 -6.97 14.08
C SER A 21 -8.31 -7.17 15.19
N LEU A 22 -8.03 -6.60 16.37
CA LEU A 22 -8.96 -6.52 17.48
C LEU A 22 -8.94 -5.09 18.04
N LYS A 23 -10.11 -4.46 18.17
CA LYS A 23 -10.25 -3.07 18.64
C LYS A 23 -9.42 -2.03 17.85
N GLY A 24 -9.17 -2.28 16.57
CA GLY A 24 -8.40 -1.38 15.70
C GLY A 24 -6.89 -1.61 15.71
N GLU A 25 -6.40 -2.56 16.50
CA GLU A 25 -4.98 -2.91 16.59
C GLU A 25 -4.66 -4.17 15.79
N ARG A 26 -3.49 -4.18 15.11
CA ARG A 26 -3.00 -5.35 14.37
C ARG A 26 -2.73 -6.51 15.34
N GLN A 27 -3.18 -7.71 14.99
CA GLN A 27 -2.98 -8.96 15.73
C GLN A 27 -2.00 -9.84 14.96
N LYS A 28 -0.70 -9.52 15.06
CA LYS A 28 0.37 -10.20 14.28
C LYS A 28 0.55 -11.67 14.68
N ASP A 29 0.16 -12.02 15.90
CA ASP A 29 0.12 -13.35 16.49
C ASP A 29 -1.02 -14.22 15.93
N ARG A 30 -2.09 -13.61 15.42
CA ARG A 30 -3.26 -14.33 14.87
C ARG A 30 -3.09 -14.76 13.42
N GLY A 31 -1.98 -14.41 12.78
CA GLY A 31 -1.64 -14.84 11.43
C GLY A 31 -1.19 -13.71 10.51
N PRO A 32 -0.79 -14.05 9.28
CA PRO A 32 -0.37 -13.07 8.28
C PRO A 32 -1.55 -12.21 7.83
N PRO A 33 -1.29 -11.04 7.21
CA PRO A 33 -2.34 -10.25 6.61
C PRO A 33 -2.97 -11.00 5.42
N TYR A 34 -4.28 -10.88 5.26
CA TYR A 34 -5.04 -11.53 4.20
C TYR A 34 -5.26 -10.58 3.01
N LEU A 35 -5.38 -11.16 1.82
CA LEU A 35 -5.62 -10.43 0.58
C LEU A 35 -6.98 -9.71 0.62
N VAL A 36 -6.99 -8.44 0.26
CA VAL A 36 -8.20 -7.61 0.11
C VAL A 36 -8.42 -7.27 -1.36
N TYR A 37 -7.35 -6.89 -2.06
CA TYR A 37 -7.39 -6.53 -3.47
C TYR A 37 -6.09 -6.96 -4.16
N ASN A 38 -6.20 -7.41 -5.41
CA ASN A 38 -5.07 -7.79 -6.26
C ASN A 38 -5.18 -7.04 -7.59
N GLY A 39 -4.15 -6.29 -7.97
CA GLY A 39 -4.16 -5.46 -9.17
C GLY A 39 -2.82 -4.77 -9.38
N THR A 40 -2.84 -3.53 -9.86
CA THR A 40 -1.62 -2.72 -9.98
C THR A 40 -1.32 -1.95 -8.69
N LEU A 41 -0.10 -1.41 -8.58
CA LEU A 41 0.27 -0.50 -7.50
C LEU A 41 -0.66 0.71 -7.44
N ALA A 42 -0.99 1.32 -8.59
CA ALA A 42 -1.92 2.45 -8.64
C ALA A 42 -3.30 2.07 -8.12
N ASP A 43 -3.83 0.90 -8.50
CA ASP A 43 -5.13 0.43 -8.05
C ASP A 43 -5.13 0.16 -6.54
N CYS A 44 -4.09 -0.50 -6.03
CA CYS A 44 -3.95 -0.76 -4.59
C CYS A 44 -3.86 0.54 -3.77
N VAL A 45 -3.18 1.57 -4.29
CA VAL A 45 -3.11 2.89 -3.64
C VAL A 45 -4.49 3.53 -3.61
N ARG A 46 -5.24 3.55 -4.72
CA ARG A 46 -6.60 4.11 -4.76
C ARG A 46 -7.54 3.35 -3.82
N GLU A 47 -7.54 2.03 -3.88
CA GLU A 47 -8.33 1.16 -3.01
C GLU A 47 -8.06 1.39 -1.52
N LEU A 48 -6.81 1.70 -1.16
CA LEU A 48 -6.42 2.05 0.19
C LEU A 48 -6.90 3.47 0.57
N MET A 49 -6.76 4.45 -0.32
CA MET A 49 -7.22 5.82 -0.08
C MET A 49 -8.75 5.92 0.05
N ASP A 50 -9.49 5.00 -0.55
CA ASP A 50 -10.94 4.89 -0.39
C ASP A 50 -11.37 4.23 0.94
N LYS A 51 -10.43 3.66 1.72
CA LYS A 51 -10.77 3.08 3.03
C LYS A 51 -11.00 4.17 4.08
N PRO A 52 -11.90 3.93 5.06
CA PRO A 52 -12.04 4.84 6.19
C PRO A 52 -10.71 5.04 6.93
N ILE A 53 -10.41 6.28 7.30
CA ILE A 53 -9.22 6.63 8.10
C ILE A 53 -9.15 5.77 9.37
N LYS A 54 -10.31 5.51 9.98
CA LYS A 54 -10.41 4.60 11.11
C LYS A 54 -10.11 3.17 10.67
N GLY A 55 -8.91 2.70 10.99
CA GLY A 55 -8.43 1.35 10.65
C GLY A 55 -7.64 1.27 9.35
N ILE A 56 -7.33 2.39 8.69
CA ILE A 56 -6.44 2.39 7.52
C ILE A 56 -5.04 1.85 7.86
N SER A 57 -4.60 2.05 9.11
CA SER A 57 -3.36 1.48 9.67
C SER A 57 -3.34 -0.05 9.68
N LEU A 58 -4.46 -0.74 9.46
CA LEU A 58 -4.51 -2.20 9.39
C LEU A 58 -4.13 -2.75 8.02
N TYR A 59 -3.90 -1.89 7.02
CA TYR A 59 -3.60 -2.31 5.66
C TYR A 59 -2.14 -2.02 5.33
N ASP A 60 -1.58 -2.85 4.46
CA ASP A 60 -0.31 -2.63 3.78
C ASP A 60 -0.47 -3.02 2.31
N ILE A 61 0.28 -2.38 1.42
CA ILE A 61 0.40 -2.76 0.00
C ILE A 61 1.67 -3.58 -0.17
N MET A 62 1.57 -4.76 -0.76
CA MET A 62 2.69 -5.60 -1.16
C MET A 62 2.92 -5.42 -2.66
N THR A 63 4.02 -4.80 -3.06
CA THR A 63 4.38 -4.57 -4.46
C THR A 63 5.55 -5.46 -4.87
N LYS A 64 5.74 -5.67 -6.18
CA LYS A 64 7.03 -6.12 -6.69
C LYS A 64 8.16 -5.17 -6.28
N PRO A 65 9.40 -5.67 -6.09
CA PRO A 65 10.56 -4.81 -5.85
C PRO A 65 10.72 -3.77 -6.95
N GLN A 66 10.93 -2.51 -6.56
CA GLN A 66 11.20 -1.40 -7.47
C GLN A 66 12.39 -0.60 -6.95
N ALA A 67 13.20 -0.03 -7.85
CA ALA A 67 14.36 0.77 -7.45
C ALA A 67 13.99 2.02 -6.62
N ALA A 68 12.75 2.49 -6.74
CA ALA A 68 12.19 3.63 -6.01
C ALA A 68 11.92 3.34 -4.52
N PHE A 69 11.82 2.07 -4.12
CA PHE A 69 11.47 1.64 -2.76
C PHE A 69 12.60 0.85 -2.14
N ASP A 70 12.87 1.10 -0.86
CA ASP A 70 13.85 0.31 -0.09
C ASP A 70 13.28 -1.06 0.34
N GLN A 71 11.96 -1.26 0.20
CA GLN A 71 11.22 -2.44 0.63
C GLN A 71 10.03 -2.73 -0.31
N THR A 72 9.44 -3.92 -0.19
CA THR A 72 8.28 -4.35 -0.98
C THR A 72 6.94 -4.17 -0.27
N VAL A 73 6.97 -3.78 1.00
CA VAL A 73 5.76 -3.53 1.81
C VAL A 73 5.64 -2.03 2.03
N LEU A 74 4.54 -1.45 1.58
CA LEU A 74 4.23 -0.03 1.69
C LEU A 74 3.11 0.16 2.69
N SER A 75 3.36 1.00 3.69
CA SER A 75 2.38 1.40 4.68
C SER A 75 1.33 2.37 4.09
N PRO A 76 0.25 2.68 4.82
CA PRO A 76 -0.69 3.73 4.38
C PRO A 76 -0.06 5.11 4.24
N GLY A 77 0.97 5.43 5.04
CA GLY A 77 1.72 6.68 4.89
C GLY A 77 2.51 6.70 3.58
N ASP A 78 3.19 5.60 3.28
CA ASP A 78 3.90 5.42 2.01
C ASP A 78 2.95 5.56 0.81
N ALA A 79 1.78 4.93 0.88
CA ALA A 79 0.76 5.02 -0.17
C ALA A 79 0.22 6.45 -0.35
N ALA A 80 0.05 7.20 0.74
CA ALA A 80 -0.37 8.60 0.68
C ALA A 80 0.70 9.47 0.00
N GLU A 81 1.98 9.30 0.33
CA GLU A 81 3.09 9.99 -0.35
C GLU A 81 3.11 9.67 -1.85
N ILE A 82 2.90 8.41 -2.23
CA ILE A 82 2.79 7.98 -3.63
C ILE A 82 1.62 8.68 -4.33
N ALA A 83 0.43 8.71 -3.71
CA ALA A 83 -0.76 9.34 -4.28
C ALA A 83 -0.61 10.85 -4.49
N MET A 84 0.26 11.50 -3.71
CA MET A 84 0.56 12.94 -3.81
C MET A 84 1.61 13.27 -4.88
N ARG A 85 2.27 12.27 -5.47
CA ARG A 85 3.27 12.52 -6.52
C ARG A 85 2.60 13.07 -7.78
N LYS A 86 3.28 14.01 -8.45
CA LYS A 86 2.79 14.64 -9.70
C LYS A 86 2.59 13.64 -10.85
N ASP A 87 3.36 12.55 -10.85
CA ASP A 87 3.32 11.49 -11.86
C ASP A 87 2.37 10.33 -11.48
N PHE A 88 1.65 10.42 -10.35
CA PHE A 88 0.64 9.41 -10.02
C PHE A 88 -0.48 9.40 -11.09
N PRO A 89 -0.84 8.24 -11.65
CA PRO A 89 -1.82 8.18 -12.73
C PRO A 89 -3.19 8.69 -12.27
N LYS A 90 -3.83 9.53 -13.09
CA LYS A 90 -5.23 9.92 -12.89
C LYS A 90 -6.12 8.70 -13.18
N ALA A 91 -7.20 8.58 -12.41
CA ALA A 91 -8.25 7.59 -12.66
C ALA A 91 -9.04 7.93 -13.92
#